data_AF-A0A2W6S6K8-F1
#
_entry.id   AF-A0A2W6S6K8-F1
#
_cell.length_a   1.000
_cell.length_b   1.000
_cell.length_c   1.000
_cell.angle_alpha   90.00
_cell.angle_beta   90.00
_cell.angle_gamma   90.00
#
_symmetry.space_group_name_H-M   'P 1'
#
loop_
_entity.id
_entity.type
_entity.pdbx_description
1 polymer ?
#
loop_
_entity_poly.entity_id
_entity_poly.type
_entity_poly.pdbx_seq_one_letter_code
_entity_poly.pdbx_strand_id
1 'polypeptide(L)'
;MIAAQSQPSLSRSEWQAVSIAFNDAAQCGCASAREPGPLRRLYGALTGNRPPRPLADQRLEAIRSFVCTTRRSRKPAEDLVPTLRGQGFSPAQVDALALLSL
;
A
#
# COMPACT_ATOMS: atom_id res chain seq x y z
N MET A 1 -36.04 -9.92 0.47
CA MET A 1 -34.82 -10.75 0.37
C MET A 1 -33.63 -9.81 0.49
N ILE A 2 -32.80 -10.02 1.50
CA ILE A 2 -31.80 -9.07 2.02
C ILE A 2 -30.59 -9.12 1.07
N ALA A 3 -30.16 -7.96 0.55
CA ALA A 3 -28.97 -7.85 -0.29
C ALA A 3 -27.77 -8.43 0.48
N ALA A 4 -27.08 -9.41 -0.10
CA ALA A 4 -25.81 -9.88 0.41
C ALA A 4 -24.85 -8.70 0.41
N GLN A 5 -24.63 -8.10 1.57
CA GLN A 5 -23.57 -7.14 1.77
C GLN A 5 -22.28 -7.93 1.56
N SER A 6 -21.72 -7.88 0.35
CA SER A 6 -20.42 -8.44 0.02
C SER A 6 -19.41 -7.79 0.95
N GLN A 7 -19.13 -8.45 2.08
CA GLN A 7 -18.07 -8.01 2.97
C GLN A 7 -16.83 -7.81 2.09
N PRO A 8 -16.13 -6.67 2.22
CA PRO A 8 -14.93 -6.43 1.44
C PRO A 8 -13.90 -7.52 1.78
N SER A 9 -13.91 -8.61 1.01
CA SER A 9 -13.05 -9.77 1.25
C SER A 9 -11.77 -9.57 0.45
N LEU A 10 -10.68 -9.27 1.14
CA LEU A 10 -9.35 -9.35 0.58
C LEU A 10 -8.90 -10.82 0.54
N SER A 11 -8.28 -11.20 -0.57
CA SER A 11 -7.58 -12.47 -0.71
C SER A 11 -6.35 -12.54 0.21
N ARG A 12 -5.78 -13.74 0.37
CA ARG A 12 -4.61 -13.95 1.23
C ARG A 12 -3.39 -13.11 0.81
N SER A 13 -3.14 -12.97 -0.49
CA SER A 13 -2.02 -12.16 -1.01
C SER A 13 -2.25 -10.66 -0.78
N GLU A 14 -3.49 -10.20 -0.89
CA GLU A 14 -3.86 -8.81 -0.59
C GLU A 14 -3.70 -8.50 0.90
N TRP A 15 -4.10 -9.42 1.79
CA TRP A 15 -3.82 -9.32 3.22
C TRP A 15 -2.32 -9.27 3.51
N GLN A 16 -1.52 -10.06 2.80
CA GLN A 16 -0.07 -10.00 2.94
C GLN A 16 0.48 -8.63 2.51
N ALA A 17 -0.05 -8.04 1.45
CA ALA A 17 0.33 -6.68 1.03
C ALA A 17 -0.03 -5.62 2.09
N VAL A 18 -1.18 -5.76 2.75
CA VAL A 18 -1.55 -4.91 3.91
C VAL A 18 -0.54 -5.05 5.05
N SER A 19 -0.16 -6.29 5.41
CA SER A 19 0.83 -6.52 6.47
C SER A 19 2.20 -5.93 6.13
N ILE A 20 2.65 -6.07 4.87
CA ILE A 20 3.90 -5.45 4.39
C ILE A 20 3.81 -3.92 4.53
N ALA A 21 2.68 -3.33 4.12
CA ALA A 21 2.48 -1.89 4.20
C ALA A 21 2.53 -1.34 5.63
N PHE A 22 2.00 -2.08 6.62
CA PHE A 22 2.11 -1.68 8.03
C PHE A 22 3.55 -1.73 8.54
N ASN A 23 4.31 -2.75 8.17
CA ASN A 23 5.73 -2.83 8.51
C ASN A 23 6.53 -1.70 7.86
N ASP A 24 6.26 -1.41 6.58
CA ASP A 24 6.89 -0.30 5.87
C ASP A 24 6.57 1.04 6.53
N ALA A 25 5.33 1.26 6.98
CA ALA A 25 4.94 2.48 7.67
C ALA A 25 5.71 2.64 9.00
N ALA A 26 5.87 1.56 9.76
CA ALA A 26 6.63 1.54 11.01
C ALA A 26 8.13 1.83 10.79
N GLN A 27 8.69 1.41 9.65
CA GLN A 27 10.09 1.64 9.28
C GLN A 27 10.31 2.95 8.50
N CYS A 28 9.31 3.83 8.43
CA CYS A 28 9.34 5.05 7.60
C CYS A 28 9.58 4.78 6.09
N GLY A 29 9.32 3.56 5.65
CA GLY A 29 9.69 2.96 4.36
C GLY A 29 8.59 2.94 3.30
N CYS A 30 7.56 3.78 3.39
CA CYS A 30 6.47 3.91 2.38
C CYS A 30 6.92 4.40 0.98
N ALA A 31 8.20 4.24 0.65
CA ALA A 31 8.69 4.58 -0.67
C ALA A 31 7.92 3.76 -1.70
N SER A 32 7.20 4.46 -2.58
CA SER A 32 6.76 3.89 -3.85
C SER A 32 7.98 3.32 -4.57
N ALA A 33 7.77 2.31 -5.41
CA ALA A 33 8.79 1.69 -6.25
C ALA A 33 9.44 2.64 -7.28
N ARG A 34 9.44 3.95 -7.04
CA ARG A 34 10.21 4.93 -7.78
C ARG A 34 11.68 4.62 -7.54
N GLU A 35 12.43 4.49 -8.63
CA GLU A 35 13.85 4.18 -8.56
C GLU A 35 14.56 5.13 -7.59
N PRO A 36 15.40 4.60 -6.67
CA PRO A 36 16.17 5.44 -5.78
C PRO A 36 17.04 6.38 -6.61
N GLY A 37 16.96 7.68 -6.32
CA GLY A 37 17.86 8.67 -6.90
C GLY A 37 19.34 8.36 -6.54
N PRO A 38 20.30 8.97 -7.26
CA PRO A 38 21.72 8.62 -7.16
C PRO A 38 22.27 8.73 -5.72
N LEU A 39 21.83 9.75 -4.96
CA LEU A 39 22.21 9.93 -3.55
C LEU A 39 21.71 8.79 -2.64
N ARG A 40 20.48 8.32 -2.86
CA ARG A 40 19.90 7.22 -2.08
C ARG A 40 20.56 5.88 -2.40
N ARG A 41 20.98 5.66 -3.66
CA ARG A 41 21.76 4.48 -4.06
C ARG A 41 23.12 4.44 -3.36
N LEU A 42 23.82 5.57 -3.31
CA LEU A 42 25.13 5.67 -2.66
C LEU A 42 25.02 5.42 -1.14
N TYR A 43 24.02 6.02 -0.49
CA TYR A 43 23.74 5.76 0.93
C TYR A 43 23.43 4.28 1.19
N GLY A 44 22.60 3.65 0.37
CA GLY A 44 22.30 2.22 0.47
C GLY A 44 23.52 1.32 0.22
N ALA A 45 24.43 1.70 -0.68
CA ALA A 45 25.68 0.99 -0.91
C ALA A 45 26.64 1.06 0.29
N LEU A 46 26.69 2.20 0.99
CA LEU A 46 27.56 2.42 2.14
C LEU A 46 27.01 1.81 3.45
N THR A 47 25.70 1.81 3.62
CA THR A 47 25.03 1.33 4.85
C THR A 47 24.46 -0.08 4.74
N GLY A 48 24.41 -0.64 3.53
CA GLY A 48 23.71 -1.89 3.23
C GLY A 48 22.19 -1.76 3.16
N ASN A 49 21.63 -0.56 3.37
CA ASN A 49 20.20 -0.33 3.40
C ASN A 49 19.60 -0.35 1.98
N ARG A 50 18.96 -1.45 1.59
CA ARG A 50 18.37 -1.60 0.25
C ARG A 50 16.98 -0.97 0.17
N PRO A 51 16.64 -0.31 -0.95
CA PRO A 51 15.29 0.21 -1.16
C PRO A 51 14.28 -0.95 -1.14
N PRO A 52 13.04 -0.69 -0.67
CA PRO A 52 11.98 -1.67 -0.77
C PRO A 52 11.73 -2.02 -2.25
N ARG A 53 11.62 -3.32 -2.55
CA ARG A 53 11.29 -3.78 -3.91
C ARG A 53 9.78 -3.62 -4.16
N PRO A 54 9.34 -3.29 -5.39
CA PRO A 54 7.92 -3.39 -5.74
C PRO A 54 7.42 -4.81 -5.52
N LEU A 55 6.15 -4.95 -5.16
CA LEU A 55 5.47 -6.24 -5.23
C LEU A 55 5.28 -6.64 -6.70
N ALA A 56 5.28 -7.94 -6.97
CA ALA A 56 5.23 -8.47 -8.33
C ALA A 56 3.91 -8.11 -9.07
N ASP A 57 2.83 -7.89 -8.31
CA ASP A 57 1.51 -7.59 -8.83
C ASP A 57 1.16 -6.12 -8.56
N GLN A 58 0.73 -5.40 -9.61
CA GLN A 58 0.32 -4.00 -9.53
C GLN A 58 -0.86 -3.78 -8.58
N ARG A 59 -1.77 -4.75 -8.47
CA ARG A 59 -2.89 -4.72 -7.53
C ARG A 59 -2.41 -4.74 -6.08
N LEU A 60 -1.40 -5.55 -5.78
CA LEU A 60 -0.81 -5.65 -4.44
C LEU A 60 0.03 -4.40 -4.11
N GLU A 61 0.77 -3.87 -5.08
CA GLU A 61 1.54 -2.63 -4.90
C GLU A 61 0.62 -1.41 -4.67
N ALA A 62 -0.55 -1.38 -5.31
CA ALA A 62 -1.57 -0.36 -5.07
C ALA A 62 -2.11 -0.41 -3.63
N ILE A 63 -2.44 -1.61 -3.11
CA ILE A 63 -2.82 -1.79 -1.70
C ILE A 63 -1.70 -1.30 -0.80
N ARG A 64 -0.47 -1.76 -1.04
CA ARG A 64 0.67 -1.44 -0.20
C ARG A 64 0.91 0.08 -0.12
N SER A 65 0.93 0.74 -1.27
CA SER A 65 1.15 2.18 -1.38
C SER A 65 0.06 2.96 -0.64
N PHE A 66 -1.21 2.58 -0.83
CA PHE A 66 -2.35 3.24 -0.19
C PHE A 66 -2.34 3.08 1.32
N VAL A 67 -2.19 1.85 1.82
CA VAL A 67 -2.19 1.53 3.25
C VAL A 67 -1.00 2.19 3.95
N CYS A 68 0.20 2.10 3.38
CA CYS A 68 1.40 2.68 3.99
C CYS A 68 1.28 4.21 4.07
N THR A 69 0.86 4.85 2.97
CA THR A 69 0.70 6.31 2.92
C THR A 69 -0.38 6.77 3.90
N THR A 70 -1.53 6.10 3.92
CA THR A 70 -2.63 6.41 4.85
C THR A 70 -2.21 6.27 6.30
N ARG A 71 -1.51 5.18 6.64
CA ARG A 71 -1.02 4.94 8.00
C ARG A 71 -0.02 5.98 8.46
N ARG A 72 0.89 6.38 7.57
CA ARG A 72 1.94 7.36 7.87
C ARG A 72 1.40 8.78 8.00
N SER A 73 0.49 9.19 7.11
CA SER A 73 -0.12 10.53 7.14
C SER A 73 -1.24 10.64 8.18
N ARG A 74 -1.75 9.51 8.69
CA ARG A 74 -2.95 9.41 9.53
C ARG A 74 -4.19 10.02 8.83
N LYS A 75 -4.21 10.00 7.50
CA LYS A 75 -5.27 10.53 6.64
C LYS A 75 -5.40 9.65 5.40
N PRO A 76 -6.63 9.38 4.90
CA PRO A 76 -6.81 8.64 3.66
C PRO A 76 -5.96 9.19 2.52
N ALA A 77 -5.22 8.33 1.82
CA ALA A 77 -4.40 8.73 0.69
C ALA A 77 -5.26 8.91 -0.56
N GLU A 78 -6.02 10.01 -0.62
CA GLU A 78 -6.98 10.32 -1.69
C GLU A 78 -6.36 10.25 -3.10
N ASP A 79 -5.11 10.71 -3.24
CA ASP A 79 -4.35 10.66 -4.50
C ASP A 79 -4.14 9.24 -5.05
N LEU A 80 -4.20 8.22 -4.20
CA LEU A 80 -3.98 6.82 -4.55
C LEU A 80 -5.30 6.06 -4.79
N VAL A 81 -6.46 6.66 -4.47
CA VAL A 81 -7.78 6.06 -4.71
C VAL A 81 -8.01 5.73 -6.20
N PRO A 82 -7.70 6.61 -7.18
CA PRO A 82 -7.86 6.28 -8.60
C PRO A 82 -7.04 5.05 -9.02
N THR A 83 -5.86 4.86 -8.43
CA THR A 83 -5.00 3.69 -8.69
C THR A 83 -5.66 2.41 -8.21
N LEU A 84 -6.21 2.39 -6.99
CA LEU A 84 -6.98 1.25 -6.48
C LEU A 84 -8.22 0.99 -7.33
N ARG A 85 -8.96 2.03 -7.71
CA ARG A 85 -10.14 1.90 -8.57
C ARG A 85 -9.79 1.30 -9.93
N GLY A 86 -8.67 1.72 -10.52
CA GLY A 86 -8.14 1.15 -11.77
C GLY A 86 -7.76 -0.33 -11.67
N GLN A 87 -7.43 -0.82 -10.47
CA GLN A 87 -7.18 -2.24 -10.21
C GLN A 87 -8.46 -3.04 -9.91
N GLY A 88 -9.64 -2.41 -9.95
CA GLY A 88 -10.94 -3.06 -9.77
C GLY A 88 -11.46 -3.08 -8.33
N PHE A 89 -10.88 -2.30 -7.40
CA PHE A 89 -11.43 -2.18 -6.04
C PHE A 89 -12.75 -1.39 -6.05
N SER A 90 -13.74 -1.84 -5.29
CA SER A 90 -15.00 -1.09 -5.09
C SER A 90 -14.81 0.09 -4.15
N PRO A 91 -15.69 1.12 -4.17
CA PRO A 91 -15.56 2.25 -3.24
C PRO A 91 -15.58 1.78 -1.77
N ALA A 92 -16.49 0.85 -1.44
CA ALA A 92 -16.57 0.26 -0.11
C ALA A 92 -15.30 -0.49 0.32
N GLN A 93 -14.59 -1.13 -0.61
CA GLN A 93 -13.29 -1.77 -0.31
C GLN A 93 -12.19 -0.73 -0.06
N VAL A 94 -12.18 0.37 -0.81
CA VAL A 94 -11.23 1.47 -0.58
C VAL A 94 -11.48 2.11 0.78
N ASP A 95 -12.75 2.36 1.14
CA ASP A 95 -13.12 2.90 2.45
C ASP A 95 -12.73 1.95 3.57
N ALA A 96 -12.94 0.64 3.40
CA ALA A 96 -12.51 -0.36 4.38
C ALA A 96 -10.98 -0.37 4.55
N LEU A 97 -10.21 -0.28 3.47
CA LEU A 97 -8.74 -0.15 3.53
C LEU A 97 -8.34 1.14 4.25
N ALA A 98 -9.05 2.26 4.03
CA ALA A 98 -8.77 3.53 4.68
C ALA A 98 -9.00 3.41 6.19
N LEU A 99 -10.15 2.88 6.60
CA LEU A 99 -10.50 2.67 8.01
C LEU A 99 -9.51 1.74 8.72
N LEU A 100 -9.08 0.66 8.06
CA LEU A 100 -8.09 -0.26 8.60
C LEU A 100 -6.70 0.40 8.80
N SER A 101 -6.38 1.37 7.95
CA SER A 101 -5.06 2.00 7.91
C SER A 101 -4.93 3.25 8.78
N LEU A 102 -6.06 3.78 9.29
CA LEU A 102 -6.11 4.83 10.29
C LEU A 102 -5.74 4.32 11.68
#